data_AF-W7MS66-F1
#
_entry.id   AF-W7MS66-F1
#
_cell.length_a   1.000
_cell.length_b   1.000
_cell.length_c   1.000
_cell.angle_alpha   90.00
_cell.angle_beta   90.00
_cell.angle_gamma   90.00
#
_symmetry.space_group_name_H-M   'P 1'
#
loop_
_entity.id
_entity.type
_entity.pdbx_description
1 polymer ?
#
loop_
_entity_poly.entity_id
_entity_poly.type
_entity_poly.pdbx_seq_one_letter_code
_entity_poly.pdbx_strand_id
1 'polypeptide(L)'
;MLQQSISGSKLRSSSAPLFQARSYYDFARGPERQINSGLDQPTVPLIAADRVSSDPATTNAVFPTKDAHDLLSLQKTCGSRWENYITSQTQLHVLSFEGQSMIHRVSPTPLLFVVPGNDVLVQTASQMDAFNKAREPKQLLYLDGCGYFDLHTGDYFEQNIKVQIEFLDHYLK
;
A
#
# COMPACT_ATOMS: atom_id res chain seq x y z
N MET A 1 4.91 17.47 50.54
CA MET A 1 3.75 17.69 49.65
C MET A 1 4.15 18.86 48.76
N LEU A 2 4.77 18.67 47.59
CA LEU A 2 4.22 18.13 46.34
C LEU A 2 5.39 17.73 45.41
N GLN A 3 5.13 16.69 44.61
CA GLN A 3 5.98 16.08 43.59
C GLN A 3 5.93 16.83 42.25
N GLN A 4 7.04 16.71 41.49
CA GLN A 4 7.18 16.60 40.02
C GLN A 4 6.70 17.80 39.16
N SER A 5 7.30 18.14 38.01
CA SER A 5 7.68 17.27 36.89
C SER A 5 8.65 17.98 35.95
N ILE A 6 9.57 17.21 35.38
CA ILE A 6 10.58 17.60 34.39
C ILE A 6 9.90 17.66 33.01
N SER A 7 9.86 18.84 32.39
CA SER A 7 9.43 19.03 31.01
C SER A 7 10.55 18.62 30.05
N GLY A 8 10.41 17.45 29.42
CA GLY A 8 11.25 17.00 28.32
C GLY A 8 10.41 16.80 27.06
N SER A 9 10.21 17.86 26.28
CA SER A 9 9.55 17.80 24.97
C SER A 9 10.53 17.27 23.92
N LYS A 10 10.57 15.94 23.72
CA LYS A 10 11.14 15.35 22.50
C LYS A 10 10.13 15.50 21.37
N LEU A 11 10.41 16.42 20.45
CA LEU A 11 9.85 16.49 19.12
C LEU A 11 10.08 15.14 18.42
N ARG A 12 9.01 14.36 18.22
CA ARG A 12 8.99 13.28 17.23
C ARG A 12 8.29 13.81 15.98
N SER A 13 9.11 14.13 14.98
CA SER A 13 8.71 14.16 13.58
C SER A 13 8.05 12.82 13.24
N SER A 14 6.77 12.85 12.91
CA SER A 14 6.02 11.70 12.39
C SER A 14 5.37 12.15 11.09
N SER A 15 6.05 11.86 9.98
CA SER A 15 5.46 11.87 8.65
C SER A 15 4.52 10.67 8.55
N ALA A 16 3.23 10.89 8.81
CA ALA A 16 2.22 9.84 8.70
C ALA A 16 2.01 9.44 7.22
N PRO A 17 1.86 8.15 6.90
CA PRO A 17 1.52 7.68 5.57
C PRO A 17 0.11 8.10 5.15
N LEU A 18 -0.13 8.12 3.82
CA LEU A 18 -1.36 8.59 3.16
C LEU A 18 -2.66 7.86 3.58
N PHE A 19 -2.56 6.83 4.41
CA PHE A 19 -3.70 6.12 5.00
C PHE A 19 -4.23 6.72 6.32
N GLN A 20 -3.69 7.84 6.83
CA GLN A 20 -3.97 8.28 8.20
C GLN A 20 -4.66 9.65 8.36
N ALA A 21 -5.58 10.01 7.47
CA ALA A 21 -6.34 11.27 7.59
C ALA A 21 -7.87 11.09 7.71
N ARG A 22 -8.30 10.16 8.56
CA ARG A 22 -9.55 10.22 9.36
C ARG A 22 -9.35 9.28 10.54
N SER A 23 -9.79 9.64 11.74
CA SER A 23 -9.43 8.88 12.94
C SER A 23 -9.79 7.40 12.74
N TYR A 24 -8.85 6.49 13.05
CA TYR A 24 -9.08 5.04 13.02
C TYR A 24 -10.39 4.66 13.75
N TYR A 25 -10.72 5.42 14.80
CA TYR A 25 -11.95 5.27 15.58
C TYR A 25 -13.24 5.54 14.81
N ASP A 26 -13.28 6.58 13.98
CA ASP A 26 -14.48 6.91 13.18
C ASP A 26 -14.65 5.94 12.01
N PHE A 27 -13.53 5.45 11.48
CA PHE A 27 -13.53 4.57 10.31
C PHE A 27 -13.87 3.10 10.67
N ALA A 28 -13.47 2.62 11.86
CA ALA A 28 -13.60 1.20 12.20
C ALA A 28 -14.93 0.81 12.84
N ARG A 29 -15.46 1.57 13.80
CA ARG A 29 -16.61 1.13 14.61
C ARG A 29 -17.95 1.11 13.88
N GLY A 30 -18.16 2.01 12.93
CA GLY A 30 -19.40 2.06 12.14
C GLY A 30 -19.58 0.78 11.33
N PRO A 31 -18.60 0.46 10.44
CA PRO A 31 -18.61 -0.78 9.68
C PRO A 31 -18.63 -2.05 10.55
N GLU A 32 -17.87 -2.13 11.64
CA GLU A 32 -17.87 -3.31 12.52
C GLU A 32 -19.26 -3.64 13.09
N ARG A 33 -20.03 -2.63 13.50
CA ARG A 33 -21.41 -2.84 13.99
C ARG A 33 -22.34 -3.37 12.91
N GLN A 34 -22.19 -2.87 11.69
CA GLN A 34 -23.01 -3.27 10.55
C GLN A 34 -22.62 -4.65 10.03
N ILE A 35 -21.33 -5.00 10.06
CA ILE A 35 -20.86 -6.34 9.70
C ILE A 35 -21.43 -7.38 10.67
N ASN A 36 -21.44 -7.08 11.96
CA ASN A 36 -21.95 -7.97 13.00
C ASN A 36 -23.49 -8.07 13.04
N SER A 37 -24.24 -7.24 12.30
CA SER A 37 -25.71 -7.25 12.30
C SER A 37 -26.33 -8.23 11.28
N GLY A 38 -25.53 -8.83 10.39
CA GLY A 38 -26.01 -9.77 9.37
C GLY A 38 -26.74 -9.13 8.17
N LEU A 39 -26.69 -7.80 8.05
CA LEU A 39 -27.16 -7.07 6.86
C LEU A 39 -26.14 -7.17 5.71
N ASP A 40 -26.53 -6.68 4.51
CA ASP A 40 -25.63 -6.56 3.37
C ASP A 40 -24.33 -5.83 3.78
N GLN A 41 -23.19 -6.39 3.36
CA GLN A 41 -21.90 -5.88 3.80
C GLN A 41 -21.67 -4.47 3.23
N PRO A 42 -21.32 -3.48 4.07
CA PRO A 42 -20.98 -2.16 3.57
C PRO A 42 -19.78 -2.26 2.62
N THR A 43 -19.85 -1.53 1.52
CA THR A 43 -18.82 -1.51 0.47
C THR A 43 -18.23 -0.11 0.31
N VAL A 44 -16.98 -0.06 -0.12
CA VAL A 44 -16.24 1.18 -0.41
C VAL A 44 -15.66 1.06 -1.83
N PRO A 45 -15.74 2.11 -2.66
CA PRO A 45 -15.17 2.06 -4.01
C PRO A 45 -13.66 1.84 -3.98
N LEU A 46 -13.14 1.04 -4.92
CA LEU A 46 -11.69 0.80 -5.02
C LEU A 46 -10.97 2.02 -5.61
N ILE A 47 -11.53 2.58 -6.69
CA ILE A 47 -11.11 3.84 -7.32
C ILE A 47 -12.30 4.80 -7.42
N ALA A 48 -12.02 6.08 -7.64
CA ALA A 48 -13.05 7.07 -7.95
C ALA A 48 -13.85 6.66 -9.21
N ALA A 49 -15.08 7.19 -9.34
CA ALA A 49 -15.97 6.87 -10.45
C ALA A 49 -15.44 7.39 -11.80
N ASP A 50 -14.63 8.44 -11.75
CA ASP A 50 -14.01 9.08 -12.90
C ASP A 50 -12.70 9.73 -12.49
N ARG A 51 -11.87 10.06 -13.49
CA ARG A 51 -10.54 10.66 -13.28
C ARG A 51 -10.57 12.05 -12.63
N VAL A 52 -11.65 12.82 -12.79
CA VAL A 52 -11.78 14.16 -12.21
C VAL A 52 -12.07 14.05 -10.71
N SER A 53 -12.90 13.08 -10.31
CA SER A 53 -13.19 12.77 -8.91
C SER A 53 -12.08 12.00 -8.17
N SER A 54 -11.01 11.60 -8.86
CA SER A 54 -9.78 11.07 -8.25
C SER A 54 -8.96 12.17 -7.54
N ASP A 55 -9.46 12.62 -6.39
CA ASP A 55 -8.78 13.55 -5.49
C ASP A 55 -8.85 13.05 -4.03
N PRO A 56 -7.70 12.80 -3.37
CA PRO A 56 -7.63 12.40 -1.96
C PRO A 56 -8.38 13.28 -0.97
N ALA A 57 -8.62 14.56 -1.30
CA ALA A 57 -9.36 15.48 -0.43
C ALA A 57 -10.89 15.28 -0.49
N THR A 58 -11.41 14.65 -1.55
CA THR A 58 -12.86 14.62 -1.83
C THR A 58 -13.45 13.23 -1.95
N THR A 59 -12.67 12.23 -2.37
CA THR A 59 -13.17 10.87 -2.58
C THR A 59 -13.03 9.99 -1.32
N ASN A 60 -13.92 9.02 -1.18
CA ASN A 60 -13.81 7.95 -0.17
C ASN A 60 -13.22 6.65 -0.76
N ALA A 61 -12.74 6.68 -2.00
CA ALA A 61 -12.13 5.53 -2.65
C ALA A 61 -10.84 5.08 -1.96
N VAL A 62 -10.57 3.77 -1.99
CA VAL A 62 -9.38 3.17 -1.38
C VAL A 62 -8.10 3.67 -2.05
N PHE A 63 -8.10 3.78 -3.37
CA PHE A 63 -7.05 4.39 -4.17
C PHE A 63 -7.56 5.71 -4.77
N PRO A 64 -7.32 6.84 -4.09
CA PRO A 64 -7.96 8.11 -4.45
C PRO A 64 -7.24 8.86 -5.57
N THR A 65 -6.21 8.28 -6.18
CA THR A 65 -5.31 8.98 -7.10
C THR A 65 -5.66 8.74 -8.57
N LYS A 66 -5.20 9.65 -9.44
CA LYS A 66 -5.52 9.63 -10.89
C LYS A 66 -4.81 8.49 -11.62
N ASP A 67 -3.55 8.24 -11.28
CA ASP A 67 -2.76 7.11 -11.76
C ASP A 67 -3.42 5.75 -11.43
N ALA A 68 -3.99 5.60 -10.23
CA ALA A 68 -4.78 4.43 -9.86
C ALA A 68 -5.99 4.24 -10.79
N HIS A 69 -6.78 5.31 -10.97
CA HIS A 69 -7.94 5.30 -11.84
C HIS A 69 -7.55 4.96 -13.28
N ASP A 70 -6.50 5.59 -13.80
CA ASP A 70 -6.03 5.40 -15.17
C ASP A 70 -5.60 3.93 -15.40
N LEU A 71 -4.80 3.36 -14.49
CA LEU A 71 -4.35 1.96 -14.60
C LEU A 71 -5.51 0.96 -14.44
N LEU A 72 -6.35 1.11 -13.42
CA LEU A 72 -7.44 0.17 -13.16
C LEU A 72 -8.54 0.27 -14.23
N SER A 73 -8.77 1.45 -14.79
CA SER A 73 -9.63 1.62 -15.96
C SER A 73 -9.05 0.91 -17.19
N LEU A 74 -7.74 0.99 -17.42
CA LEU A 74 -7.08 0.24 -18.48
C LEU A 74 -7.26 -1.28 -18.30
N GLN A 75 -7.12 -1.80 -17.09
CA GLN A 75 -7.32 -3.24 -16.81
C GLN A 75 -8.72 -3.74 -17.19
N LYS A 76 -9.76 -2.90 -17.07
CA LYS A 76 -11.11 -3.24 -17.53
C LYS A 76 -11.16 -3.51 -19.03
N THR A 77 -10.40 -2.75 -19.82
CA THR A 77 -10.32 -2.93 -21.28
C THR A 77 -9.60 -4.22 -21.66
N CYS A 78 -8.76 -4.76 -20.77
CA CYS A 78 -8.06 -6.03 -20.93
C CYS A 78 -8.89 -7.27 -20.54
N GLY A 79 -10.22 -7.14 -20.36
CA GLY A 79 -11.11 -8.27 -20.06
C GLY A 79 -11.17 -8.64 -18.58
N SER A 80 -10.73 -7.76 -17.67
CA SER A 80 -10.78 -8.02 -16.24
C SER A 80 -12.21 -8.04 -15.68
N ARG A 81 -12.48 -8.94 -14.74
CA ARG A 81 -13.83 -9.23 -14.20
C ARG A 81 -14.13 -8.60 -12.84
N TRP A 82 -13.21 -7.80 -12.29
CA TRP A 82 -13.43 -7.15 -11.00
C TRP A 82 -14.59 -6.16 -11.05
N GLU A 83 -15.15 -5.78 -9.91
CA GLU A 83 -16.14 -4.71 -9.77
C GLU A 83 -15.56 -3.61 -8.87
N ASN A 84 -15.97 -2.35 -9.06
CA ASN A 84 -15.34 -1.21 -8.38
C ASN A 84 -15.79 -1.04 -6.92
N TYR A 85 -15.53 -2.05 -6.10
CA TYR A 85 -15.70 -1.98 -4.66
C TYR A 85 -14.83 -3.00 -3.93
N ILE A 86 -14.61 -2.73 -2.65
CA ILE A 86 -14.22 -3.72 -1.64
C ILE A 86 -15.24 -3.70 -0.50
N THR A 87 -15.32 -4.76 0.28
CA THR A 87 -16.10 -4.72 1.53
C THR A 87 -15.34 -3.93 2.59
N SER A 88 -16.06 -3.28 3.50
CA SER A 88 -15.43 -2.61 4.64
C SER A 88 -14.66 -3.60 5.52
N GLN A 89 -15.06 -4.87 5.57
CA GLN A 89 -14.30 -5.92 6.26
C GLN A 89 -12.89 -6.09 5.66
N THR A 90 -12.78 -6.09 4.33
CA THR A 90 -11.46 -6.13 3.65
C THR A 90 -10.62 -4.92 4.01
N GLN A 91 -11.24 -3.73 4.08
CA GLN A 91 -10.53 -2.52 4.48
C GLN A 91 -9.99 -2.60 5.91
N LEU A 92 -10.79 -3.12 6.85
CA LEU A 92 -10.35 -3.37 8.23
C LEU A 92 -9.19 -4.36 8.28
N HIS A 93 -9.25 -5.44 7.50
CA HIS A 93 -8.16 -6.41 7.42
C HIS A 93 -6.86 -5.78 6.92
N VAL A 94 -6.91 -4.97 5.87
CA VAL A 94 -5.74 -4.26 5.34
C VAL A 94 -5.13 -3.34 6.40
N LEU A 95 -5.95 -2.61 7.15
CA LEU A 95 -5.47 -1.73 8.23
C LEU A 95 -4.82 -2.49 9.39
N SER A 96 -5.24 -3.74 9.63
CA SER A 96 -4.68 -4.60 10.68
C SER A 96 -3.48 -5.44 10.23
N PHE A 97 -3.16 -5.45 8.94
CA PHE A 97 -2.15 -6.36 8.40
C PHE A 97 -0.73 -5.81 8.58
N GLU A 98 0.08 -6.51 9.37
CA GLU A 98 1.48 -6.14 9.66
C GLU A 98 2.50 -6.99 8.88
N GLY A 99 2.42 -7.01 7.55
CA GLY A 99 3.31 -7.83 6.70
C GLY A 99 4.81 -7.58 6.92
N GLN A 100 5.22 -6.32 7.12
CA GLN A 100 6.64 -5.97 7.33
C GLN A 100 7.24 -6.58 8.60
N SER A 101 6.42 -6.89 9.62
CA SER A 101 6.90 -7.50 10.87
C SER A 101 7.49 -8.90 10.64
N MET A 102 7.03 -9.60 9.60
CA MET A 102 7.37 -11.00 9.32
C MET A 102 8.42 -11.15 8.21
N ILE A 103 8.88 -10.06 7.58
CA ILE A 103 9.75 -10.13 6.39
C ILE A 103 11.08 -10.87 6.61
N HIS A 104 11.61 -10.85 7.84
CA HIS A 104 12.83 -11.59 8.21
C HIS A 104 12.67 -13.12 8.13
N ARG A 105 11.42 -13.63 8.08
CA ARG A 105 11.09 -15.05 7.98
C ARG A 105 11.03 -15.57 6.54
N VAL A 106 11.16 -14.70 5.53
CA VAL A 106 11.19 -15.11 4.12
C VAL A 106 12.44 -15.95 3.82
N SER A 107 13.57 -15.60 4.43
CA SER A 107 14.81 -16.37 4.34
C SER A 107 14.60 -17.81 4.85
N PRO A 108 15.17 -18.84 4.18
CA PRO A 108 16.22 -18.77 3.15
C PRO A 108 15.72 -18.62 1.71
N THR A 109 14.42 -18.45 1.47
CA THR A 109 13.90 -18.23 0.11
C THR A 109 14.46 -16.92 -0.45
N PRO A 110 15.08 -16.93 -1.65
CA PRO A 110 15.58 -15.71 -2.28
C PRO A 110 14.49 -14.67 -2.48
N LEU A 111 14.78 -13.43 -2.10
CA LEU A 111 13.84 -12.31 -2.18
C LEU A 111 14.34 -11.23 -3.15
N LEU A 112 13.62 -11.01 -4.24
CA LEU A 112 13.72 -9.77 -5.02
C LEU A 112 12.72 -8.76 -4.45
N PHE A 113 13.22 -7.59 -4.06
CA PHE A 113 12.40 -6.50 -3.53
C PHE A 113 12.49 -5.30 -4.49
N VAL A 114 11.37 -4.94 -5.11
CA VAL A 114 11.28 -3.82 -6.06
C VAL A 114 10.67 -2.62 -5.34
N VAL A 115 11.35 -1.48 -5.36
CA VAL A 115 10.95 -0.26 -4.66
C VAL A 115 10.83 0.91 -5.66
N PRO A 116 9.63 1.46 -5.88
CA PRO A 116 9.45 2.71 -6.62
C PRO A 116 9.98 3.88 -5.79
N GLY A 117 10.70 4.80 -6.43
CA GLY A 117 11.36 5.93 -5.75
C GLY A 117 10.42 7.03 -5.29
N ASN A 118 9.27 7.19 -5.94
CA ASN A 118 8.26 8.20 -5.65
C ASN A 118 6.90 7.56 -5.26
N ASP A 119 6.95 6.44 -4.52
CA ASP A 119 5.75 5.78 -4.05
C ASP A 119 5.09 6.57 -2.92
N VAL A 120 3.91 7.10 -3.19
CA VAL A 120 3.08 7.81 -2.22
C VAL A 120 2.07 6.89 -1.54
N LEU A 121 1.68 5.78 -2.15
CA LEU A 121 0.71 4.84 -1.58
C LEU A 121 1.34 3.99 -0.48
N VAL A 122 2.46 3.35 -0.80
CA VAL A 122 3.27 2.60 0.15
C VAL A 122 4.60 3.34 0.24
N GLN A 123 4.68 4.34 1.13
CA GLN A 123 5.84 5.24 1.21
C GLN A 123 7.20 4.53 1.00
N THR A 124 7.99 5.01 0.04
CA THR A 124 9.31 4.47 -0.32
C THR A 124 10.19 4.17 0.90
N ALA A 125 10.22 5.08 1.88
CA ALA A 125 10.98 4.91 3.11
C ALA A 125 10.56 3.66 3.90
N SER A 126 9.26 3.39 4.00
CA SER A 126 8.73 2.21 4.69
C SER A 126 9.10 0.91 3.98
N GLN A 127 9.11 0.93 2.63
CA GLN A 127 9.57 -0.20 1.82
C GLN A 127 11.06 -0.48 2.04
N MET A 128 11.90 0.57 2.06
CA MET A 128 13.33 0.45 2.34
C MET A 128 13.62 -0.09 3.74
N ASP A 129 12.86 0.34 4.76
CA ASP A 129 12.95 -0.21 6.12
C ASP A 129 12.60 -1.70 6.15
N ALA A 130 11.60 -2.14 5.38
CA ALA A 130 11.26 -3.56 5.25
C ALA A 130 12.41 -4.34 4.59
N PHE A 131 12.96 -3.85 3.47
CA PHE A 131 14.10 -4.48 2.82
C PHE A 131 15.32 -4.62 3.75
N ASN A 132 15.61 -3.61 4.57
CA ASN A 132 16.68 -3.66 5.56
C ASN A 132 16.47 -4.76 6.62
N LYS A 133 15.22 -5.00 7.03
CA LYS A 133 14.85 -6.07 7.99
C LYS A 133 14.88 -7.47 7.36
N ALA A 134 14.72 -7.58 6.04
CA ALA A 134 14.79 -8.86 5.35
C ALA A 134 16.18 -9.49 5.49
N ARG A 135 16.24 -10.82 5.54
CA ARG A 135 17.50 -11.60 5.65
C ARG A 135 17.93 -12.12 4.28
N GLU A 136 19.21 -12.46 4.16
CA GLU A 136 19.77 -13.01 2.93
C GLU A 136 19.21 -14.41 2.58
N PRO A 137 19.22 -14.80 1.30
CA PRO A 137 19.64 -14.02 0.12
C PRO A 137 18.57 -13.03 -0.35
N LYS A 138 18.93 -11.75 -0.54
CA LYS A 138 18.03 -10.70 -1.02
C LYS A 138 18.66 -9.78 -2.07
N GLN A 139 17.84 -9.24 -2.96
CA GLN A 139 18.22 -8.29 -4.01
C GLN A 139 17.25 -7.11 -4.00
N LEU A 140 17.77 -5.88 -4.14
CA LEU A 140 16.98 -4.66 -4.28
C LEU A 140 17.00 -4.18 -5.73
N LEU A 141 15.82 -3.88 -6.27
CA LEU A 141 15.67 -3.02 -7.45
C LEU A 141 15.01 -1.72 -7.00
N TYR A 142 15.76 -0.61 -7.05
CA TYR A 142 15.22 0.72 -6.79
C TYR A 142 15.00 1.45 -8.12
N LEU A 143 13.78 1.96 -8.34
CA LEU A 143 13.39 2.66 -9.57
C LEU A 143 13.15 4.13 -9.27
N ASP A 144 14.17 4.96 -9.49
CA ASP A 144 14.10 6.40 -9.17
C ASP A 144 12.98 7.10 -9.96
N GLY A 145 12.26 8.01 -9.29
CA GLY A 145 11.11 8.73 -9.89
C GLY A 145 9.85 7.90 -10.19
N CYS A 146 9.89 6.58 -10.04
CA CYS A 146 8.77 5.68 -10.30
C CYS A 146 7.70 5.78 -9.19
N GLY A 147 6.44 5.99 -9.57
CA GLY A 147 5.28 5.86 -8.68
C GLY A 147 4.80 4.40 -8.54
N TYR A 148 3.88 4.14 -7.60
CA TYR A 148 3.38 2.79 -7.34
C TYR A 148 2.79 2.12 -8.59
N PHE A 149 1.95 2.85 -9.33
CA PHE A 149 1.26 2.30 -10.50
C PHE A 149 2.11 2.32 -11.78
N ASP A 150 3.19 3.12 -11.82
CA ASP A 150 4.10 3.18 -12.97
C ASP A 150 4.84 1.85 -13.20
N LEU A 151 4.95 1.01 -12.16
CA LEU A 151 5.52 -0.34 -12.25
C LEU A 151 4.87 -1.24 -13.30
N HIS A 152 3.65 -0.90 -13.73
CA HIS A 152 2.82 -1.73 -14.60
C HIS A 152 2.81 -1.30 -16.07
N THR A 153 3.42 -0.16 -16.42
CA THR A 153 3.43 0.36 -17.79
C THR A 153 4.72 1.07 -18.16
N GLY A 154 5.02 1.16 -19.46
CA GLY A 154 6.13 1.96 -19.98
C GLY A 154 7.52 1.45 -19.57
N ASP A 155 8.50 2.35 -19.56
CA ASP A 155 9.91 2.00 -19.38
C ASP A 155 10.21 1.38 -17.99
N TYR A 156 9.52 1.85 -16.94
CA TYR A 156 9.67 1.27 -15.60
C TYR A 156 9.20 -0.18 -15.56
N PHE A 157 8.12 -0.52 -16.27
CA PHE A 157 7.67 -1.91 -16.39
C PHE A 157 8.71 -2.78 -17.11
N GLU A 158 9.24 -2.33 -18.25
CA GLU A 158 10.26 -3.08 -18.99
C GLU A 158 11.51 -3.32 -18.15
N GLN A 159 11.99 -2.29 -17.44
CA GLN A 159 13.12 -2.42 -16.52
C GLN A 159 12.81 -3.38 -15.36
N ASN A 160 11.63 -3.28 -14.77
CA ASN A 160 11.19 -4.12 -13.66
C ASN A 160 11.12 -5.60 -14.06
N ILE A 161 10.42 -5.91 -15.16
CA ILE A 161 10.24 -7.28 -15.65
C ILE A 161 11.56 -7.92 -16.05
N LYS A 162 12.46 -7.17 -16.70
CA LYS A 162 13.80 -7.67 -17.05
C LYS A 162 14.55 -8.19 -15.81
N VAL A 163 14.57 -7.40 -14.73
CA VAL A 163 15.26 -7.79 -13.49
C VAL A 163 14.55 -8.95 -12.79
N GLN A 164 13.22 -9.00 -12.84
CA GLN A 164 12.47 -10.15 -12.31
C GLN A 164 12.81 -11.44 -13.05
N ILE A 165 12.88 -11.41 -14.39
CA ILE A 165 13.26 -12.58 -15.20
C ILE A 165 14.69 -13.00 -14.86
N GLU A 166 15.65 -12.08 -14.86
CA GLU A 166 17.06 -12.38 -14.51
C GLU A 166 17.20 -12.98 -13.11
N PHE A 167 16.43 -12.47 -12.14
CA PHE A 167 16.41 -13.00 -10.78
C PHE A 167 15.83 -14.42 -10.72
N LEU A 168 14.72 -14.66 -11.40
CA LEU A 168 14.10 -15.99 -11.44
C LEU A 168 15.02 -17.00 -12.16
N ASP A 169 15.61 -16.64 -13.30
CA ASP A 169 16.56 -17.50 -14.03
C ASP A 169 17.77 -17.88 -13.17
N HIS A 170 18.21 -16.99 -12.27
CA HIS A 170 19.31 -17.27 -11.35
C HIS A 170 18.94 -18.29 -10.27
N TYR A 171 17.74 -18.19 -9.69
CA TYR A 171 17.34 -18.96 -8.50
C TYR A 171 16.41 -20.15 -8.77
N LEU A 172 15.68 -20.15 -9.88
CA LEU A 172 14.79 -21.20 -10.33
C LEU A 172 15.34 -21.79 -11.63
N LYS A 173 15.98 -22.95 -11.51
CA LYS A 173 16.36 -23.77 -12.67
C LYS A 173 15.33 -24.86 -12.90
#